data_AF-R7ZXL4-F1
#
_entry.id   AF-R7ZXL4-F1
#
_cell.length_a   1.000
_cell.length_b   1.000
_cell.length_c   1.000
_cell.angle_alpha   90.00
_cell.angle_beta   90.00
_cell.angle_gamma   90.00
#
_symmetry.space_group_name_H-M   'P 1'
#
loop_
_entity.id
_entity.type
_entity.pdbx_description
1 polymer ?
#
loop_
_entity_poly.entity_id
_entity_poly.type
_entity_poly.pdbx_seq_one_letter_code
_entity_poly.pdbx_strand_id
1 'polypeptide(L)'
;MQFDFNQKMVDIKIGLDIASITLKGQVDQIILISGDSDFVPAAKLARREGIDFLLDPMWNPIKPHLFEHIDGIFSKIKRPKNHNG
;
A
#
# COMPACT_ATOMS: atom_id res chain seq x y z
N MET A 1 -9.96 14.15 -20.91
CA MET A 1 -9.15 13.31 -20.02
C MET A 1 -8.56 14.21 -18.95
N GLN A 2 -9.28 14.36 -17.83
CA GLN A 2 -8.85 15.22 -16.73
C GLN A 2 -7.86 14.39 -15.91
N PHE A 3 -6.58 14.74 -15.96
CA PHE A 3 -5.60 14.18 -15.04
C PHE A 3 -5.97 14.71 -13.65
N ASP A 4 -6.45 13.84 -12.76
CA ASP A 4 -6.72 14.18 -11.37
C ASP A 4 -5.38 14.39 -10.65
N PHE A 5 -4.82 15.58 -10.83
CA PHE A 5 -3.56 16.01 -10.24
C PHE A 5 -3.55 15.83 -8.72
N ASN A 6 -4.73 15.96 -8.10
CA ASN A 6 -4.93 15.74 -6.67
C ASN A 6 -4.64 14.29 -6.23
N GLN A 7 -5.08 13.27 -6.99
CA GLN A 7 -4.83 11.87 -6.65
C GLN A 7 -3.33 11.56 -6.69
N LYS A 8 -2.63 12.01 -7.74
CA LYS A 8 -1.17 11.88 -7.83
C LYS A 8 -0.43 12.51 -6.65
N MET A 9 -0.90 13.64 -6.13
CA MET A 9 -0.29 14.27 -4.96
C MET A 9 -0.49 13.46 -3.68
N VAL A 10 -1.58 12.70 -3.56
CA VAL A 10 -1.82 11.82 -2.41
C VAL A 10 -0.81 10.67 -2.42
N ASP A 11 -0.62 9.99 -3.55
CA ASP A 11 0.30 8.86 -3.64
C ASP A 11 1.75 9.25 -3.31
N ILE A 12 2.17 10.43 -3.79
CA ILE A 12 3.50 10.98 -3.49
C ILE A 12 3.67 11.25 -2.00
N LYS A 13 2.66 11.85 -1.35
CA LYS A 13 2.71 12.16 0.09
C LYS A 13 2.78 10.89 0.93
N ILE A 14 1.94 9.89 0.61
CA ILE A 14 1.95 8.60 1.29
C ILE A 14 3.30 7.90 1.12
N GLY A 15 3.85 7.90 -0.10
CA GLY A 15 5.17 7.36 -0.37
C GLY A 15 6.28 8.05 0.43
N LEU A 16 6.21 9.38 0.56
CA LEU A 16 7.16 10.17 1.34
C LEU A 16 7.05 9.88 2.85
N ASP A 17 5.85 9.71 3.37
CA ASP A 17 5.62 9.38 4.76
C ASP A 17 6.19 8.00 5.09
N ILE A 18 5.90 6.98 4.25
CA ILE A 18 6.47 5.64 4.36
C ILE A 18 8.00 5.70 4.37
N ALA A 19 8.60 6.42 3.41
CA ALA A 19 10.06 6.56 3.35
C ALA A 19 10.62 7.24 4.60
N SER A 20 9.95 8.29 5.07
CA SER A 20 10.40 9.08 6.22
C SER A 20 10.39 8.28 7.52
N ILE A 21 9.32 7.54 7.79
CA ILE A 21 9.22 6.71 9.01
C ILE A 21 10.14 5.50 8.94
N THR A 22 10.34 4.96 7.73
CA THR A 22 11.24 3.84 7.46
C THR A 22 12.69 4.22 7.74
N LEU A 23 13.18 5.29 7.10
CA LEU A 23 14.57 5.72 7.22
C LEU A 23 14.93 6.26 8.61
N LYS A 24 13.93 6.65 9.40
CA LYS A 24 14.11 7.04 10.80
C LYS A 24 14.01 5.87 11.77
N GLY A 25 13.71 4.65 11.30
CA GLY A 25 13.55 3.46 12.14
C GLY A 25 12.43 3.61 13.19
N GLN A 26 11.34 4.29 12.84
CA GLN A 26 10.27 4.62 13.79
C GLN A 26 9.25 3.51 13.97
N VAL A 27 9.26 2.50 13.09
CA VAL A 27 8.29 1.42 13.04
C VAL A 27 8.97 0.12 12.64
N ASP A 28 8.49 -1.00 13.19
CA ASP A 28 8.93 -2.35 12.81
C ASP A 28 8.02 -2.98 11.73
N GLN A 29 6.79 -2.46 11.57
CA GLN A 29 5.81 -2.95 10.59
C GLN A 29 4.95 -1.82 10.02
N ILE A 30 4.69 -1.88 8.72
CA ILE A 30 3.76 -1.01 8.00
C ILE A 30 2.62 -1.85 7.43
N ILE A 31 1.39 -1.43 7.67
CA ILE A 31 0.19 -1.99 7.05
C ILE A 31 -0.43 -0.91 6.17
N LEU A 32 -0.33 -1.08 4.85
CA LEU A 32 -0.96 -0.20 3.89
C LEU A 32 -2.36 -0.72 3.56
N ILE A 33 -3.37 0.12 3.72
CA ILE A 33 -4.75 -0.20 3.30
C ILE A 33 -5.03 0.64 2.06
N SER A 34 -5.00 0.02 0.88
CA SER A 34 -5.12 0.72 -0.38
C SER A 34 -5.60 -0.20 -1.50
N GLY A 35 -6.49 0.32 -2.37
CA GLY A 35 -6.84 -0.35 -3.62
C GLY A 35 -5.83 -0.15 -4.73
N ASP A 36 -4.84 0.74 -4.53
CA ASP A 36 -3.81 1.10 -5.51
C ASP A 36 -2.51 0.30 -5.30
N SER A 37 -1.93 -0.13 -6.41
CA SER A 37 -0.69 -0.90 -6.49
C SER A 37 0.57 -0.04 -6.65
N ASP A 38 0.46 1.28 -6.83
CA ASP A 38 1.59 2.13 -7.23
C ASP A 38 2.63 2.39 -6.11
N PHE A 39 2.41 1.82 -4.91
CA PHE A 39 3.30 1.95 -3.74
C PHE A 39 4.47 0.94 -3.72
N VAL A 40 4.71 0.20 -4.80
CA VAL A 40 5.85 -0.76 -4.93
C VAL A 40 7.19 -0.17 -4.48
N PRO A 41 7.60 1.05 -4.89
CA PRO A 41 8.91 1.57 -4.51
C PRO A 41 9.04 1.81 -2.99
N ALA A 42 7.98 2.30 -2.36
CA ALA A 42 7.94 2.55 -0.92
C ALA A 42 7.97 1.24 -0.12
N ALA A 43 7.22 0.22 -0.57
CA ALA A 43 7.25 -1.11 0.02
C ALA A 43 8.66 -1.75 -0.10
N LYS A 44 9.31 -1.63 -1.26
CA LYS A 44 10.68 -2.11 -1.46
C LYS A 44 11.67 -1.46 -0.50
N LEU A 45 11.53 -0.15 -0.24
CA LEU A 45 12.39 0.57 0.69
C LEU A 45 12.19 0.05 2.12
N ALA A 46 10.94 -0.04 2.59
CA ALA A 46 10.62 -0.58 3.91
C ALA A 46 11.22 -1.97 4.14
N ARG A 47 11.00 -2.90 3.19
CA ARG A 47 11.54 -4.26 3.26
C ARG A 47 13.08 -4.30 3.31
N ARG A 48 13.75 -3.41 2.56
CA ARG A 48 15.22 -3.35 2.55
C ARG A 48 15.80 -2.87 3.88
N GLU A 49 15.09 -1.99 4.57
CA GLU A 49 15.45 -1.51 5.91
C GLU A 49 14.99 -2.47 7.03
N GLY A 50 14.45 -3.66 6.67
CA GLY A 50 14.04 -4.69 7.63
C GLY A 50 12.68 -4.45 8.28
N ILE A 51 11.84 -3.60 7.68
CA ILE A 51 10.48 -3.32 8.15
C ILE A 51 9.49 -4.24 7.42
N ASP A 52 8.63 -4.92 8.18
CA ASP A 52 7.59 -5.79 7.64
C ASP A 52 6.53 -4.95 6.91
N PHE A 53 6.26 -5.22 5.63
CA PHE A 53 5.33 -4.43 4.82
C PHE A 53 4.14 -5.27 4.31
N LEU A 54 2.95 -4.99 4.85
CA LEU A 54 1.69 -5.66 4.52
C LEU A 54 0.75 -4.75 3.71
N LEU A 55 -0.01 -5.34 2.81
CA LEU A 55 -1.05 -4.65 2.04
C LEU A 55 -2.43 -5.29 2.24
N ASP A 56 -3.43 -4.47 2.58
CA ASP A 56 -4.85 -4.81 2.50
C ASP A 56 -5.47 -4.13 1.25
N PRO A 57 -5.79 -4.89 0.18
CA PRO A 57 -6.42 -4.33 -1.01
C PRO A 57 -7.86 -3.87 -0.85
N MET A 58 -8.48 -4.08 0.32
CA MET A 58 -9.92 -3.90 0.50
C MET A 58 -10.73 -4.69 -0.54
N TRP A 59 -10.33 -5.95 -0.79
CA TRP A 59 -10.95 -6.85 -1.78
C TRP A 59 -10.78 -6.45 -3.25
N ASN A 60 -10.01 -5.39 -3.54
CA ASN A 60 -9.72 -4.98 -4.91
C ASN A 60 -8.79 -6.02 -5.58
N PRO A 61 -9.02 -6.41 -6.85
CA PRO A 61 -8.08 -7.25 -7.57
C PRO A 61 -6.74 -6.53 -7.72
N ILE A 62 -5.70 -7.09 -7.09
CA ILE A 62 -4.34 -6.60 -7.21
C ILE A 62 -3.69 -7.17 -8.48
N LYS A 63 -2.93 -6.35 -9.20
CA LYS A 63 -2.11 -6.79 -10.34
C LYS A 63 -1.04 -7.82 -9.90
N PRO A 64 -0.83 -8.94 -10.62
CA PRO A 64 0.12 -9.99 -10.24
C PRO A 64 1.53 -9.50 -9.88
N HIS A 65 2.04 -8.46 -10.56
CA HIS A 65 3.37 -7.89 -10.33
C HIS A 65 3.56 -7.28 -8.91
N LEU A 66 2.49 -6.90 -8.21
CA LEU A 66 2.60 -6.35 -6.86
C LEU A 66 3.01 -7.42 -5.84
N PHE A 67 2.62 -8.69 -6.08
CA PHE A 67 2.87 -9.82 -5.17
C PHE A 67 4.36 -10.12 -4.99
N GLU A 68 5.19 -9.89 -6.02
CA GLU A 68 6.63 -10.12 -5.93
C GLU A 68 7.35 -9.15 -4.99
N HIS A 69 6.65 -8.09 -4.54
CA HIS A 69 7.28 -6.93 -3.93
C HIS A 69 6.79 -6.61 -2.50
N ILE A 70 5.86 -7.37 -1.95
CA ILE A 70 5.29 -7.19 -0.61
C ILE A 70 5.43 -8.48 0.22
N ASP A 71 5.49 -8.38 1.55
CA ASP A 71 5.66 -9.55 2.43
C ASP A 71 4.38 -10.39 2.56
N GLY A 72 3.22 -9.77 2.39
CA GLY A 72 1.94 -10.46 2.42
C GLY A 72 0.75 -9.57 2.07
N ILE A 73 -0.31 -10.21 1.57
CA ILE A 73 -1.62 -9.56 1.36
C ILE A 73 -2.61 -10.15 2.36
N PHE A 74 -3.21 -9.29 3.17
CA PHE A 74 -4.17 -9.71 4.18
C PHE A 74 -5.33 -8.72 4.27
N SER A 75 -6.55 -9.21 4.08
CA SER A 75 -7.77 -8.48 4.45
C SER A 75 -8.34 -9.08 5.74
N LYS A 76 -8.40 -8.28 6.81
CA LYS A 76 -8.82 -8.77 8.15
C LYS A 76 -10.32 -8.71 8.39
N ILE A 77 -11.03 -7.84 7.68
CA ILE A 77 -12.49 -7.67 7.85
C ILE A 77 -13.21 -8.73 6.98
N LYS A 78 -14.51 -8.96 7.16
CA LYS A 78 -15.28 -9.79 6.19
C LYS A 78 -15.56 -8.96 4.94
N ARG A 79 -15.48 -9.59 3.75
CA ARG A 79 -15.88 -8.93 2.50
C ARG A 79 -17.30 -8.36 2.65
N PRO A 80 -17.49 -7.03 2.50
CA PRO A 80 -18.84 -6.48 2.58
C PRO A 80 -19.70 -7.15 1.52
N LYS A 81 -20.89 -7.61 1.91
CA LYS A 81 -21.87 -8.13 0.96
C LYS A 81 -22.26 -6.98 0.04
N ASN A 82 -22.16 -7.17 -1.27
CA ASN A 82 -22.69 -6.20 -2.22
C ASN A 82 -24.17 -5.94 -1.87
N HIS A 83 -24.50 -4.72 -1.44
CA HIS A 83 -25.87 -4.25 -1.47
C HIS A 83 -26.15 -3.90 -2.93
N ASN A 84 -26.57 -4.91 -3.70
CA ASN A 84 -27.21 -4.67 -4.99
C ASN A 84 -28.57 -4.05 -4.67
N GLY A 85 -28.66 -2.72 -4.76
CA GLY A 85 -29.93 -2.01 -4.95
C GLY A 85 -30.32 -2.02 -6.41
#